data_AF-A0A7J7PWR6-F1
#
_entry.id   AF-A0A7J7PWR6-F1
#
_cell.length_a   1.000
_cell.length_b   1.000
_cell.length_c   1.000
_cell.angle_alpha   90.00
_cell.angle_beta   90.00
_cell.angle_gamma   90.00
#
_symmetry.space_group_name_H-M   'P 1'
#
loop_
_entity.id
_entity.type
_entity.pdbx_description
1 polymer ?
#
loop_
_entity_poly.entity_id
_entity_poly.type
_entity_poly.pdbx_seq_one_letter_code
_entity_poly.pdbx_strand_id
1 'polypeptide(L)'
;RQRQQLSQQLYDQWNTQVFDGGLPPVPLVWNPRLTSTAGQVVDDGSQNRLKASSEERVPVRLELSTKVLDCEARLRTTLAHEMCHVAAWAVSGEFRQHHGAAFWAWARRFEARVPGISVTTCHNYEVHAPFRWQCANNSCGKQYHRHKRSIDPAKHVCSRCNGRLMYLGKFSRDGKLVSSAAAAATPGGTPGGNAFSQFVKTHFAQTKRELPTGTPHKELMSRLAADYKLHKSSQQQQQLGEVLDKESRVEVVEVLSSEDEAGSSGVPPQGGRGASADQQGVEGLLSFLHRLDLAETD
;
A
#
# COMPACT_ATOMS: atom_id res chain seq x y z
N ARG A 1 -9.54 -7.32 2.64
CA ARG A 1 -10.37 -7.66 3.81
C ARG A 1 -11.21 -6.45 4.23
N GLN A 2 -10.65 -5.42 4.87
CA GLN A 2 -11.44 -4.23 5.28
C GLN A 2 -12.27 -3.60 4.15
N ARG A 3 -11.68 -3.32 2.98
CA ARG A 3 -12.42 -2.75 1.83
C ARG A 3 -13.58 -3.61 1.33
N GLN A 4 -13.44 -4.94 1.41
CA GLN A 4 -14.46 -5.89 0.92
C GLN A 4 -15.64 -5.93 1.89
N GLN A 5 -15.34 -5.97 3.19
CA GLN A 5 -16.36 -5.91 4.24
C GLN A 5 -17.11 -4.58 4.17
N LEU A 6 -16.39 -3.46 4.07
CA LEU A 6 -17.01 -2.13 3.96
C LEU A 6 -17.89 -2.01 2.72
N SER A 7 -17.43 -2.46 1.54
CA SER A 7 -18.24 -2.39 0.32
C SER A 7 -19.51 -3.24 0.43
N GLN A 8 -19.43 -4.42 1.06
CA GLN A 8 -20.60 -5.29 1.25
C GLN A 8 -21.59 -4.69 2.25
N GLN A 9 -21.11 -4.21 3.40
CA GLN A 9 -21.94 -3.53 4.41
C GLN A 9 -22.69 -2.33 3.83
N LEU A 10 -22.00 -1.49 3.06
CA LEU A 10 -22.62 -0.34 2.38
C LEU A 10 -23.65 -0.78 1.36
N TYR A 11 -23.38 -1.82 0.57
CA TYR A 11 -24.33 -2.35 -0.40
C TYR A 11 -25.60 -2.85 0.27
N ASP A 12 -25.48 -3.67 1.32
CA ASP A 12 -26.63 -4.23 2.04
C ASP A 12 -27.45 -3.11 2.70
N GLN A 13 -26.77 -2.20 3.40
CA GLN A 13 -27.40 -1.04 4.05
C GLN A 13 -28.16 -0.18 3.05
N TRP A 14 -27.53 0.17 1.93
CA TRP A 14 -28.13 1.05 0.93
C TRP A 14 -29.20 0.34 0.11
N ASN A 15 -29.10 -0.98 -0.10
CA ASN A 15 -30.18 -1.77 -0.69
C ASN A 15 -31.48 -1.58 0.14
N THR A 16 -31.40 -1.75 1.45
CA THR A 16 -32.55 -1.52 2.35
C THR A 16 -32.99 -0.06 2.36
N GLN A 17 -32.06 0.89 2.51
CA GLN A 17 -32.39 2.30 2.75
C GLN A 17 -32.87 3.06 1.51
N VAL A 18 -32.31 2.75 0.34
CA VAL A 18 -32.54 3.49 -0.91
C VAL A 18 -33.41 2.72 -1.87
N PHE A 19 -33.21 1.41 -1.98
CA PHE A 19 -33.82 0.56 -3.00
C PHE A 19 -34.93 -0.36 -2.46
N ASP A 20 -35.36 -0.13 -1.21
CA ASP A 20 -36.41 -0.91 -0.52
C ASP A 20 -36.14 -2.43 -0.49
N GLY A 21 -34.86 -2.82 -0.50
CA GLY A 21 -34.45 -4.23 -0.59
C GLY A 21 -34.62 -4.86 -1.97
N GLY A 22 -34.95 -4.07 -2.99
CA GLY A 22 -35.27 -4.56 -4.35
C GLY A 22 -34.07 -4.88 -5.23
N LEU A 23 -32.83 -4.60 -4.80
CA LEU A 23 -31.66 -4.99 -5.60
C LEU A 23 -31.40 -6.51 -5.50
N PRO A 24 -31.04 -7.16 -6.62
CA PRO A 24 -30.62 -8.55 -6.60
C PRO A 24 -29.31 -8.72 -5.82
N PRO A 25 -29.01 -9.93 -5.31
CA PRO A 25 -27.75 -10.20 -4.61
C PRO A 25 -26.58 -10.28 -5.60
N VAL A 26 -26.07 -9.13 -6.02
CA VAL A 26 -24.98 -9.03 -7.01
C VAL A 26 -23.62 -9.14 -6.30
N PRO A 27 -22.74 -10.09 -6.70
CA PRO A 27 -21.39 -10.18 -6.16
C PRO A 27 -20.57 -8.91 -6.36
N LEU A 28 -19.96 -8.42 -5.28
CA LEU A 28 -19.00 -7.31 -5.32
C LEU A 28 -17.57 -7.82 -5.55
N VAL A 29 -16.97 -7.49 -6.69
CA VAL A 29 -15.66 -8.01 -7.10
C VAL A 29 -14.63 -6.89 -7.21
N TRP A 30 -13.55 -6.99 -6.43
CA TRP A 30 -12.45 -6.04 -6.53
C TRP A 30 -11.51 -6.41 -7.69
N ASN A 31 -11.50 -5.61 -8.76
CA ASN A 31 -10.78 -5.89 -9.99
C ASN A 31 -9.52 -4.99 -10.15
N PRO A 32 -8.30 -5.55 -10.10
CA PRO A 32 -7.05 -4.78 -10.28
C PRO A 32 -6.76 -4.39 -11.73
N ARG A 33 -7.53 -4.88 -12.70
CA ARG A 33 -7.40 -4.53 -14.12
C ARG A 33 -8.09 -3.22 -14.47
N LEU A 34 -9.08 -2.80 -13.67
CA LEU A 34 -9.69 -1.48 -13.78
C LEU A 34 -8.68 -0.40 -13.38
N THR A 35 -8.17 0.33 -14.37
CA THR A 35 -7.10 1.33 -14.20
C THR A 35 -7.56 2.74 -14.53
N SER A 36 -8.55 2.89 -15.41
CA SER A 36 -9.17 4.16 -15.79
C SER A 36 -10.57 4.34 -15.19
N THR A 37 -11.26 3.25 -14.88
CA THR A 37 -12.64 3.26 -14.37
C THR A 37 -12.66 2.87 -12.89
N ALA A 38 -13.47 3.56 -12.10
CA ALA A 38 -13.56 3.33 -10.66
C ALA A 38 -14.41 2.12 -10.30
N GLY A 39 -15.50 1.90 -11.03
CA GLY A 39 -16.39 0.76 -10.92
C GLY A 39 -17.06 0.44 -12.25
N GLN A 40 -17.72 -0.71 -12.35
CA GLN A 40 -18.62 -1.05 -13.45
C GLN A 40 -19.59 -2.15 -13.02
N VAL A 41 -20.80 -2.15 -13.57
CA VAL A 41 -21.71 -3.30 -13.51
C VAL A 41 -21.51 -4.17 -14.74
N VAL A 42 -21.27 -5.46 -14.53
CA VAL A 42 -21.07 -6.44 -15.59
C VAL A 42 -22.38 -7.19 -15.82
N ASP A 43 -22.92 -7.09 -17.04
CA ASP A 43 -24.09 -7.85 -17.47
C ASP A 43 -23.74 -9.27 -17.96
N ASP A 44 -24.77 -10.10 -18.11
CA ASP A 44 -24.72 -11.48 -18.58
C ASP A 44 -24.20 -11.64 -20.02
N GLY A 45 -24.53 -10.72 -20.92
CA GLY A 45 -24.00 -10.72 -22.29
C GLY A 45 -22.48 -10.47 -22.34
N SER A 46 -22.00 -9.54 -21.53
CA SER A 46 -20.59 -9.14 -21.50
C SER A 46 -19.65 -10.24 -20.99
N GLN A 47 -20.16 -11.20 -20.19
CA GLN A 47 -19.38 -12.38 -19.79
C GLN A 47 -18.96 -13.24 -20.99
N ASN A 48 -19.84 -13.36 -21.98
CA ASN A 48 -19.63 -14.16 -23.17
C ASN A 48 -19.09 -13.34 -24.36
N ARG A 49 -18.67 -12.09 -24.12
CA ARG A 49 -18.30 -11.11 -25.16
C ARG A 49 -19.41 -10.89 -26.19
N LEU A 50 -20.65 -11.12 -25.80
CA LEU A 50 -21.82 -10.83 -26.61
C LEU A 50 -22.26 -9.40 -26.35
N LYS A 51 -22.96 -8.80 -27.32
CA LYS A 51 -23.67 -7.55 -27.06
C LYS A 51 -24.78 -7.84 -26.06
N ALA A 52 -24.84 -7.04 -24.99
CA ALA A 52 -25.93 -7.10 -24.04
C ALA A 52 -27.28 -6.97 -24.76
N SER A 53 -28.27 -7.75 -24.35
CA SER A 53 -29.59 -7.72 -24.97
C SER A 53 -30.20 -6.31 -24.87
N SER A 54 -30.91 -5.90 -25.93
CA SER A 54 -31.64 -4.63 -25.96
C SER A 54 -32.98 -4.69 -25.22
N GLU A 55 -33.38 -5.90 -24.83
CA GLU A 55 -34.67 -6.24 -24.21
C GLU A 55 -34.51 -6.63 -22.74
N GLU A 56 -33.32 -7.10 -22.34
CA GLU A 56 -33.01 -7.50 -20.97
C GLU A 56 -31.51 -7.31 -20.68
N ARG A 57 -31.18 -6.82 -19.47
CA ARG A 57 -29.82 -6.87 -18.94
C ARG A 57 -29.85 -7.36 -17.51
N VAL A 58 -29.20 -8.49 -17.25
CA VAL A 58 -29.10 -9.04 -15.91
C VAL A 58 -27.74 -8.66 -15.30
N PRO A 59 -27.71 -7.89 -14.19
CA PRO A 59 -26.44 -7.57 -13.53
C PRO A 59 -25.86 -8.83 -12.88
N VAL A 60 -24.70 -9.30 -13.35
CA VAL A 60 -24.05 -10.52 -12.86
C VAL A 60 -23.04 -10.24 -11.77
N ARG A 61 -22.33 -9.11 -11.83
CA ARG A 61 -21.42 -8.66 -10.76
C ARG A 61 -21.18 -7.16 -10.84
N LEU A 62 -20.82 -6.56 -9.72
CA LEU A 62 -20.38 -5.18 -9.63
C LEU A 62 -18.88 -5.17 -9.35
N GLU A 63 -18.10 -4.68 -10.31
CA GLU A 63 -16.65 -4.63 -10.20
C GLU A 63 -16.18 -3.27 -9.66
N LEU A 64 -15.22 -3.29 -8.73
CA LEU A 64 -14.64 -2.10 -8.09
C LEU A 64 -13.13 -2.08 -8.28
N SER A 65 -12.57 -0.94 -8.67
CA SER A 65 -11.14 -0.80 -8.93
C SER A 65 -10.32 -0.73 -7.64
N THR A 66 -9.33 -1.60 -7.51
CA THR A 66 -8.36 -1.52 -6.40
C THR A 66 -7.36 -0.37 -6.53
N LYS A 67 -7.24 0.24 -7.72
CA LYS A 67 -6.26 1.28 -8.03
C LYS A 67 -6.85 2.68 -8.00
N VAL A 68 -8.12 2.80 -8.35
CA VAL A 68 -8.83 4.08 -8.41
C VAL A 68 -9.52 4.38 -7.07
N LEU A 69 -10.12 3.36 -6.44
CA LEU A 69 -10.79 3.49 -5.14
C LEU A 69 -9.78 3.26 -4.01
N ASP A 70 -9.12 4.34 -3.64
CA ASP A 70 -8.04 4.36 -2.65
C ASP A 70 -8.40 5.03 -1.32
N CYS A 71 -9.60 5.59 -1.21
CA CYS A 71 -10.18 6.09 0.04
C CYS A 71 -11.68 5.77 0.11
N GLU A 72 -12.24 5.86 1.31
CA GLU A 72 -13.65 5.58 1.55
C GLU A 72 -14.58 6.53 0.78
N ALA A 73 -14.26 7.82 0.70
CA ALA A 73 -15.09 8.79 -0.02
C ALA A 73 -15.31 8.38 -1.48
N ARG A 74 -14.24 7.99 -2.18
CA ARG A 74 -14.32 7.49 -3.56
C ARG A 74 -15.11 6.19 -3.65
N LEU A 75 -14.91 5.26 -2.70
CA LEU A 75 -15.68 4.01 -2.66
C LEU A 75 -17.17 4.30 -2.54
N ARG A 76 -17.57 5.19 -1.63
CA ARG A 76 -18.97 5.49 -1.36
C ARG A 76 -19.70 6.05 -2.58
N THR A 77 -19.13 7.08 -3.20
CA THR A 77 -19.73 7.72 -4.38
C THR A 77 -19.76 6.80 -5.59
N THR A 78 -18.71 6.00 -5.80
CA THR A 78 -18.68 5.01 -6.90
C THR A 78 -19.63 3.85 -6.67
N LEU A 79 -19.68 3.30 -5.46
CA LEU A 79 -20.61 2.22 -5.15
C LEU A 79 -22.06 2.70 -5.30
N ALA A 80 -22.40 3.91 -4.85
CA ALA A 80 -23.71 4.50 -5.07
C ALA A 80 -24.07 4.61 -6.57
N HIS A 81 -23.13 5.10 -7.39
CA HIS A 81 -23.27 5.18 -8.84
C HIS A 81 -23.56 3.82 -9.47
N GLU A 82 -22.73 2.82 -9.17
CA GLU A 82 -22.91 1.47 -9.73
C GLU A 82 -24.20 0.81 -9.23
N MET A 83 -24.63 1.05 -7.98
CA MET A 83 -25.92 0.56 -7.48
C MET A 83 -27.11 1.19 -8.22
N CYS A 84 -27.03 2.47 -8.61
CA CYS A 84 -28.04 3.10 -9.46
C CYS A 84 -28.13 2.43 -10.84
N HIS A 85 -27.01 1.95 -11.41
CA HIS A 85 -27.04 1.13 -12.63
C HIS A 85 -27.73 -0.22 -12.39
N VAL A 86 -27.40 -0.92 -11.30
CA VAL A 86 -28.07 -2.18 -10.94
C VAL A 86 -29.58 -1.96 -10.82
N ALA A 87 -30.01 -0.90 -10.13
CA ALA A 87 -31.43 -0.58 -9.96
C ALA A 87 -32.12 -0.22 -11.29
N ALA A 88 -31.48 0.59 -12.13
CA ALA A 88 -32.02 0.96 -13.43
C ALA A 88 -32.30 -0.28 -14.29
N TRP A 89 -31.42 -1.28 -14.24
CA TRP A 89 -31.60 -2.52 -15.00
C TRP A 89 -32.59 -3.46 -14.31
N ALA A 90 -32.30 -3.88 -13.08
CA ALA A 90 -33.03 -4.97 -12.41
C ALA A 90 -34.40 -4.56 -11.87
N VAL A 91 -34.59 -3.27 -11.52
CA VAL A 91 -35.84 -2.79 -10.91
C VAL A 91 -36.67 -1.99 -11.91
N SER A 92 -36.03 -1.11 -12.68
CA SER A 92 -36.74 -0.21 -13.62
C SER A 92 -36.81 -0.72 -15.05
N GLY A 93 -36.07 -1.76 -15.41
CA GLY A 93 -36.09 -2.32 -16.77
C GLY A 93 -35.54 -1.38 -17.85
N GLU A 94 -34.66 -0.43 -17.50
CA GLU A 94 -34.08 0.52 -18.45
C GLU A 94 -32.67 0.10 -18.88
N PHE A 95 -32.55 -0.50 -20.07
CA PHE A 95 -31.31 -1.14 -20.51
C PHE A 95 -30.51 -0.36 -21.56
N ARG A 96 -31.18 0.52 -22.31
CA ARG A 96 -30.62 1.13 -23.53
C ARG A 96 -29.69 2.29 -23.24
N GLN A 97 -30.05 3.14 -22.27
CA GLN A 97 -29.27 4.31 -21.91
C GLN A 97 -28.38 3.99 -20.71
N HIS A 98 -27.11 4.38 -20.78
CA HIS A 98 -26.19 4.16 -19.68
C HIS A 98 -26.63 4.96 -18.44
N HIS A 99 -26.89 6.27 -18.59
CA HIS A 99 -27.36 7.18 -17.54
C HIS A 99 -28.72 7.79 -17.91
N GLY A 100 -29.70 6.93 -18.19
CA GLY A 100 -31.04 7.34 -18.59
C GLY A 100 -31.94 7.83 -17.45
N ALA A 101 -33.25 7.89 -17.69
CA ALA A 101 -34.21 8.49 -16.77
C ALA A 101 -34.28 7.75 -15.43
N ALA A 102 -34.30 6.42 -15.45
CA ALA A 102 -34.31 5.56 -14.27
C ALA A 102 -33.02 5.72 -13.47
N PHE A 103 -31.86 5.77 -14.13
CA PHE A 103 -30.58 6.00 -13.44
C PHE A 103 -30.64 7.28 -12.61
N TRP A 104 -31.08 8.40 -13.21
CA TRP A 104 -31.16 9.68 -12.51
C TRP A 104 -32.29 9.72 -11.47
N ALA A 105 -33.38 8.97 -11.66
CA ALA A 105 -34.41 8.83 -10.64
C ALA A 105 -33.84 8.13 -9.39
N TRP A 106 -33.10 7.03 -9.56
CA TRP A 106 -32.42 6.33 -8.47
C TRP A 106 -31.32 7.19 -7.84
N ALA A 107 -30.52 7.91 -8.63
CA ALA A 107 -29.50 8.83 -8.13
C ALA A 107 -30.11 9.90 -7.22
N ARG A 108 -31.19 10.56 -7.64
CA ARG A 108 -31.89 11.57 -6.81
C ARG A 108 -32.43 10.97 -5.52
N ARG A 109 -33.02 9.77 -5.60
CA ARG A 109 -33.50 9.05 -4.42
C ARG A 109 -32.35 8.71 -3.47
N PHE A 110 -31.20 8.31 -4.01
CA PHE A 110 -30.00 8.01 -3.26
C PHE A 110 -29.49 9.24 -2.52
N GLU A 111 -29.28 10.35 -3.22
CA GLU A 111 -28.80 11.62 -2.65
C GLU A 111 -29.75 12.16 -1.57
N ALA A 112 -31.06 11.99 -1.75
CA ALA A 112 -32.07 12.38 -0.74
C ALA A 112 -32.04 11.51 0.52
N ARG A 113 -31.72 10.22 0.39
CA ARG A 113 -31.74 9.25 1.50
C ARG A 113 -30.41 9.12 2.21
N VAL A 114 -29.29 9.41 1.54
CA VAL A 114 -27.94 9.25 2.06
C VAL A 114 -27.17 10.58 1.94
N PRO A 115 -27.28 11.47 2.93
CA PRO A 115 -26.58 12.76 2.93
C PRO A 115 -25.07 12.62 2.74
N GLY A 116 -24.47 13.55 2.00
CA GLY A 116 -23.02 13.59 1.75
C GLY A 116 -22.54 12.71 0.58
N ILE A 117 -23.45 12.05 -0.14
CA ILE A 117 -23.16 11.39 -1.41
C ILE A 117 -23.73 12.22 -2.55
N SER A 118 -22.95 12.40 -3.61
CA SER A 118 -23.45 12.90 -4.89
C SER A 118 -23.10 11.93 -6.01
N VAL A 119 -24.10 11.58 -6.80
CA VAL A 119 -23.98 10.67 -7.94
C VAL A 119 -23.82 11.52 -9.19
N THR A 120 -22.67 11.41 -9.84
CA THR A 120 -22.35 12.11 -11.09
C THR A 120 -22.34 11.14 -12.27
N THR A 121 -22.38 11.64 -13.50
CA THR A 121 -22.27 10.81 -14.72
C THR A 121 -20.93 10.07 -14.80
N CYS A 122 -19.85 10.76 -14.40
CA CYS A 122 -18.49 10.22 -14.41
C CYS A 122 -17.76 10.68 -13.14
N HIS A 123 -16.80 9.87 -12.70
CA HIS A 123 -15.84 10.29 -11.68
C HIS A 123 -14.54 10.76 -12.35
N ASN A 124 -14.09 11.96 -12.00
CA ASN A 124 -12.80 12.46 -12.44
C ASN A 124 -11.74 12.31 -11.34
N TYR A 125 -11.47 11.06 -10.96
CA TYR A 125 -10.49 10.78 -9.91
C TYR A 125 -9.07 10.86 -10.46
N GLU A 126 -8.20 11.54 -9.72
CA GLU A 126 -6.77 11.42 -9.98
C GLU A 126 -6.29 10.02 -9.54
N VAL A 127 -5.80 9.26 -10.52
CA VAL A 127 -5.31 7.90 -10.34
C VAL A 127 -3.80 7.91 -10.16
N HIS A 128 -3.34 7.51 -8.98
CA HIS A 128 -1.91 7.47 -8.68
C HIS A 128 -1.20 6.31 -9.40
N ALA A 129 -0.24 6.65 -10.24
CA ALA A 129 0.61 5.72 -10.96
C ALA A 129 2.09 5.94 -10.55
N PRO A 130 2.60 5.20 -9.56
CA PRO A 130 3.85 5.53 -8.87
C PRO A 130 5.11 5.39 -9.73
N PHE A 131 5.12 4.52 -10.73
CA PHE A 131 6.32 4.23 -11.51
C PHE A 131 6.44 5.22 -12.67
N ARG A 132 7.43 6.11 -12.59
CA ARG A 132 7.64 7.15 -13.59
C ARG A 132 8.80 6.83 -14.52
N TRP A 133 8.61 7.13 -15.79
CA TRP A 133 9.62 7.00 -16.85
C TRP A 133 9.62 8.27 -17.68
N GLN A 134 10.74 8.57 -18.31
CA GLN A 134 10.89 9.72 -19.19
C GLN A 134 11.63 9.35 -20.46
N CYS A 135 11.33 10.02 -21.56
CA CYS A 135 12.17 9.95 -22.75
C CYS A 135 13.54 10.58 -22.47
N ALA A 136 14.61 9.83 -22.75
CA ALA A 136 15.98 10.29 -22.57
C ALA A 136 16.40 11.36 -23.60
N ASN A 137 15.58 11.61 -24.63
CA ASN A 137 15.79 12.73 -25.52
C ASN A 137 15.30 14.02 -24.84
N ASN A 138 16.24 14.90 -24.48
CA ASN A 138 15.96 16.17 -23.80
C ASN A 138 15.00 17.08 -24.55
N SER A 139 14.99 17.06 -25.90
CA SER A 139 14.03 17.85 -26.69
C SER A 139 12.61 17.26 -26.69
N CYS A 140 12.46 15.99 -26.32
CA CYS A 140 11.17 15.33 -26.22
C CYS A 140 10.60 15.37 -24.79
N GLY A 141 11.37 14.95 -23.79
CA GLY A 141 11.02 15.02 -22.37
C GLY A 141 9.75 14.27 -21.93
N LYS A 142 9.06 13.57 -22.83
CA LYS A 142 7.75 12.94 -22.57
C LYS A 142 7.81 11.97 -21.40
N GLN A 143 6.89 12.13 -20.46
CA GLN A 143 6.79 11.29 -19.26
C GLN A 143 5.71 10.21 -19.40
N TYR A 144 5.96 9.08 -18.74
CA TYR A 144 5.05 7.94 -18.68
C TYR A 144 4.88 7.51 -17.23
N HIS A 145 3.63 7.46 -16.78
CA HIS A 145 3.25 7.00 -15.45
C HIS A 145 2.64 5.59 -15.55
N ARG A 146 3.05 4.68 -14.67
CA ARG A 146 2.60 3.28 -14.66
C ARG A 146 2.33 2.79 -13.24
N HIS A 147 1.41 1.83 -13.12
CA HIS A 147 1.10 1.15 -11.85
C HIS A 147 2.10 0.06 -11.45
N LYS A 148 2.92 -0.40 -12.40
CA LYS A 148 4.00 -1.36 -12.22
C LYS A 148 5.21 -0.93 -13.05
N ARG A 149 6.39 -1.47 -12.76
CA ARG A 149 7.61 -1.27 -13.58
C ARG A 149 7.53 -2.07 -14.89
N SER A 150 6.58 -1.74 -15.75
CA SER A 150 6.21 -2.55 -16.92
C SER A 150 6.88 -2.12 -18.23
N ILE A 151 7.55 -0.96 -18.25
CA ILE A 151 8.29 -0.53 -19.43
C ILE A 151 9.65 -1.23 -19.40
N ASP A 152 9.92 -1.99 -20.45
CA ASP A 152 11.22 -2.57 -20.75
C ASP A 152 11.91 -1.70 -21.81
N PRO A 153 12.97 -0.93 -21.48
CA PRO A 153 13.69 -0.09 -22.42
C PRO A 153 14.34 -0.82 -23.60
N ALA A 154 14.52 -2.15 -23.52
CA ALA A 154 15.01 -2.95 -24.64
C ALA A 154 13.93 -3.21 -25.70
N LYS A 155 12.65 -3.18 -25.30
CA LYS A 155 11.50 -3.49 -26.16
C LYS A 155 10.63 -2.29 -26.48
N HIS A 156 10.63 -1.28 -25.61
CA HIS A 156 9.74 -0.14 -25.69
C HIS A 156 10.51 1.15 -25.90
N VAL A 157 9.99 1.99 -26.79
CA VAL A 157 10.53 3.30 -27.12
C VAL A 157 9.52 4.41 -26.85
N CYS A 158 9.99 5.65 -26.85
CA CYS A 158 9.13 6.81 -26.73
C CYS A 158 8.14 6.89 -27.90
N SER A 159 6.85 6.83 -27.60
CA SER A 159 5.77 6.94 -28.59
C SER A 159 5.70 8.29 -29.34
N ARG A 160 6.54 9.28 -29.01
CA ARG A 160 6.59 10.57 -29.72
C ARG A 160 7.79 10.69 -30.66
N CYS A 161 8.96 10.22 -30.25
CA CYS A 161 10.21 10.42 -31.00
C CYS A 161 11.03 9.13 -31.20
N ASN A 162 10.49 7.98 -30.80
CA ASN A 162 11.15 6.67 -30.80
C ASN A 162 12.48 6.60 -30.02
N GLY A 163 12.78 7.62 -29.20
CA GLY A 163 13.95 7.64 -28.33
C GLY A 163 13.86 6.65 -27.16
N ARG A 164 15.01 6.36 -26.55
CA ARG A 164 15.11 5.48 -25.37
C ARG A 164 14.32 6.05 -24.18
N LEU A 165 13.81 5.17 -23.33
CA LEU A 165 13.10 5.50 -22.11
C LEU A 165 13.98 5.22 -20.89
N MET A 166 14.06 6.19 -19.98
CA MET A 166 14.76 6.07 -18.70
C MET A 166 13.75 5.94 -17.56
N TYR A 167 14.03 5.04 -16.62
CA TYR A 167 13.25 4.92 -15.40
C TYR A 167 13.63 6.05 -14.45
N LEU A 168 12.65 6.82 -13.98
CA LEU A 168 12.91 7.88 -13.00
C LEU A 168 12.85 7.35 -11.58
N GLY A 169 11.97 6.38 -11.32
CA GLY A 169 11.78 5.84 -9.98
C GLY A 169 10.32 5.58 -9.62
N LYS A 170 10.12 5.20 -8.36
CA LYS A 170 8.82 5.08 -7.72
C LYS A 170 8.55 6.36 -6.94
N PHE A 171 7.40 6.97 -7.14
CA PHE A 171 7.00 8.22 -6.51
C PHE A 171 5.80 8.01 -5.57
N SER A 172 5.75 8.78 -4.47
CA SER A 172 4.58 8.86 -3.59
C SER A 172 3.46 9.65 -4.27
N ARG A 173 2.29 9.73 -3.62
CA ARG A 173 1.18 10.56 -4.10
C ARG A 173 1.55 12.04 -4.12
N ASP A 174 2.28 12.50 -3.11
CA ASP A 174 2.78 13.87 -2.99
C ASP A 174 3.94 14.18 -3.96
N GLY A 175 4.24 13.27 -4.89
CA GLY A 175 5.32 13.44 -5.87
C GLY A 175 6.72 13.28 -5.30
N LYS A 176 6.89 12.80 -4.06
CA LYS A 176 8.22 12.54 -3.49
C LYS A 176 8.81 11.24 -4.03
N LEU A 177 10.11 11.22 -4.30
CA LEU A 177 10.80 10.03 -4.77
C LEU A 177 10.95 9.01 -3.62
N VAL A 178 10.38 7.82 -3.79
CA VAL A 178 10.41 6.71 -2.83
C VAL A 178 11.56 5.75 -3.14
N SER A 179 11.83 5.51 -4.42
CA SER A 179 13.02 4.74 -4.84
C SER A 179 13.48 5.15 -6.23
N SER A 180 14.79 5.33 -6.41
CA SER A 180 15.39 5.77 -7.67
C SER A 180 15.85 4.60 -8.54
N ALA A 181 16.19 4.90 -9.80
CA ALA A 181 16.84 3.93 -10.68
C ALA A 181 18.23 3.47 -10.16
N ALA A 182 18.94 4.31 -9.41
CA ALA A 182 20.26 4.00 -8.86
C ALA A 182 20.22 2.92 -7.77
N ALA A 183 19.12 2.79 -7.03
CA ALA A 183 18.95 1.75 -6.00
C ALA A 183 18.56 0.37 -6.56
N ALA A 184 18.36 0.23 -7.89
CA ALA A 184 17.84 -1.00 -8.51
C ALA A 184 18.42 -1.23 -9.91
N ALA A 185 19.71 -0.95 -10.09
CA ALA A 185 20.44 -1.16 -11.33
C ALA A 185 20.72 -2.65 -11.58
N THR A 186 19.73 -3.38 -12.10
CA THR A 186 20.00 -4.41 -13.11
C THR A 186 18.81 -4.52 -14.08
N PRO A 187 19.02 -4.36 -15.39
CA PRO A 187 17.98 -4.58 -16.40
C PRO A 187 17.79 -6.09 -16.62
N GLY A 188 16.54 -6.57 -16.59
CA GLY A 188 16.19 -7.94 -16.99
C GLY A 188 16.14 -9.01 -15.88
N GLY A 189 16.51 -8.68 -14.64
CA GLY A 189 16.32 -9.59 -13.51
C GLY A 189 14.90 -9.51 -12.95
N THR A 190 14.22 -10.65 -12.81
CA THR A 190 13.10 -10.85 -11.87
C THR A 190 13.39 -10.04 -10.60
N PRO A 191 12.43 -9.24 -10.08
CA PRO A 191 12.67 -8.31 -8.98
C PRO A 191 13.57 -9.01 -7.98
N GLY A 192 14.78 -8.47 -7.76
CA GLY A 192 15.72 -9.00 -6.78
C GLY A 192 14.90 -9.32 -5.57
N GLY A 193 14.70 -10.62 -5.34
CA GLY A 193 13.59 -11.01 -4.51
C GLY A 193 13.83 -10.44 -3.13
N ASN A 194 12.76 -10.36 -2.34
CA ASN A 194 12.86 -10.07 -0.91
C ASN A 194 14.14 -10.71 -0.31
N ALA A 195 14.74 -10.14 0.74
CA ALA A 195 16.00 -10.67 1.29
C ALA A 195 15.99 -12.21 1.49
N PHE A 196 14.80 -12.79 1.71
CA PHE A 196 14.54 -14.22 1.62
C PHE A 196 14.88 -14.90 0.28
N SER A 197 14.48 -14.36 -0.88
CA SER A 197 14.82 -14.92 -2.20
C SER A 197 16.32 -14.85 -2.49
N GLN A 198 17.03 -13.84 -1.98
CA GLN A 198 18.49 -13.80 -2.07
C GLN A 198 19.10 -14.88 -1.19
N PHE A 199 18.61 -15.00 0.05
CA PHE A 199 18.99 -16.07 0.97
C PHE A 199 18.75 -17.47 0.37
N VAL A 200 17.58 -17.71 -0.22
CA VAL A 200 17.26 -18.96 -0.91
C VAL A 200 18.27 -19.22 -2.03
N LYS A 201 18.61 -18.23 -2.88
CA LYS A 201 19.60 -18.43 -3.94
C LYS A 201 20.97 -18.83 -3.40
N THR A 202 21.41 -18.19 -2.32
CA THR A 202 22.72 -18.45 -1.71
C THR A 202 22.77 -19.81 -1.00
N HIS A 203 21.71 -20.17 -0.27
CA HIS A 203 21.72 -21.34 0.62
C HIS A 203 21.12 -22.61 0.00
N PHE A 204 20.37 -22.52 -1.11
CA PHE A 204 19.67 -23.66 -1.70
C PHE A 204 20.60 -24.82 -2.09
N ALA A 205 21.76 -24.54 -2.70
CA ALA A 205 22.71 -25.57 -3.11
C ALA A 205 23.37 -26.29 -1.92
N GLN A 206 23.49 -25.61 -0.78
CA GLN A 206 23.97 -26.21 0.46
C GLN A 206 22.88 -27.07 1.09
N THR A 207 21.68 -26.52 1.29
CA THR A 207 20.54 -27.25 1.89
C THR A 207 20.17 -28.50 1.08
N LYS A 208 20.32 -28.46 -0.25
CA LYS A 208 20.09 -29.62 -1.12
C LYS A 208 21.15 -30.72 -0.95
N ARG A 209 22.39 -30.39 -0.57
CA ARG A 209 23.46 -31.37 -0.33
C ARG A 209 23.38 -32.01 1.06
N GLU A 210 22.87 -31.26 2.04
CA GLU A 210 22.73 -31.72 3.43
C GLU A 210 21.52 -32.64 3.64
N LEU A 211 20.50 -32.51 2.80
CA LEU A 211 19.29 -33.34 2.85
C LEU A 211 19.42 -34.59 1.96
N PRO A 212 18.71 -35.69 2.30
CA PRO A 212 18.77 -36.93 1.51
C PRO A 212 18.43 -36.73 0.03
N THR A 213 19.13 -37.46 -0.84
CA THR A 213 18.85 -37.45 -2.27
C THR A 213 17.41 -37.88 -2.54
N GLY A 214 16.61 -36.97 -3.09
CA GLY A 214 15.17 -37.19 -3.35
C GLY A 214 14.22 -36.37 -2.50
N THR A 215 14.71 -35.53 -1.57
CA THR A 215 13.86 -34.65 -0.77
C THR A 215 12.94 -33.78 -1.64
N PRO A 216 11.62 -33.76 -1.38
CA PRO A 216 10.67 -32.93 -2.10
C PRO A 216 11.02 -31.45 -2.03
N HIS A 217 10.80 -30.73 -3.14
CA HIS A 217 11.10 -29.29 -3.22
C HIS A 217 10.41 -28.45 -2.13
N LYS A 218 9.21 -28.86 -1.70
CA LYS A 218 8.45 -28.21 -0.61
C LYS A 218 9.21 -28.24 0.72
N GLU A 219 9.90 -29.33 1.01
CA GLU A 219 10.64 -29.53 2.26
C GLU A 219 11.95 -28.73 2.24
N LEU A 220 12.63 -28.68 1.09
CA LEU A 220 13.76 -27.79 0.86
C LEU A 220 13.41 -26.30 1.10
N MET A 221 12.26 -25.85 0.57
CA MET A 221 11.80 -24.47 0.77
C MET A 221 11.40 -24.20 2.22
N SER A 222 10.82 -25.18 2.91
CA SER A 222 10.42 -25.05 4.32
C SER A 222 11.64 -24.93 5.23
N ARG A 223 12.69 -25.71 4.97
CA ARG A 223 13.97 -25.61 5.69
C ARG A 223 14.63 -24.25 5.48
N LEU A 224 14.73 -23.79 4.23
CA LEU A 224 15.30 -22.47 3.93
C LEU A 224 14.53 -21.31 4.57
N ALA A 225 13.21 -21.42 4.72
CA ALA A 225 12.39 -20.43 5.42
C ALA A 225 12.70 -20.39 6.92
N ALA A 226 12.91 -21.54 7.56
CA ALA A 226 13.31 -21.63 8.96
C ALA A 226 14.71 -21.04 9.17
N ASP A 227 15.68 -21.42 8.32
CA ASP A 227 17.05 -20.94 8.38
C ASP A 227 17.12 -19.41 8.20
N TYR A 228 16.30 -18.86 7.30
CA TYR A 228 16.22 -17.40 7.11
C TYR A 228 15.65 -16.66 8.31
N LYS A 229 14.66 -17.24 9.02
CA LYS A 229 14.08 -16.65 10.23
C LYS A 229 15.13 -16.54 11.35
N LEU A 230 15.96 -17.57 11.51
CA LEU A 230 17.07 -17.58 12.45
C LEU A 230 18.13 -16.55 12.04
N HIS A 231 18.56 -16.57 10.79
CA HIS A 231 19.56 -15.63 10.26
C HIS A 231 19.15 -14.17 10.46
N LYS A 232 17.89 -13.85 10.22
CA LYS A 232 17.34 -12.50 10.42
C LYS A 232 17.35 -12.09 11.91
N SER A 233 17.04 -13.03 12.81
CA SER A 233 17.01 -12.78 14.26
C SER A 233 18.43 -12.56 14.80
N SER A 234 19.40 -13.36 14.35
CA SER A 234 20.81 -13.19 14.71
C SER A 234 21.39 -11.88 14.19
N GLN A 235 21.11 -11.50 12.93
CA GLN A 235 21.54 -10.20 12.42
C GLN A 235 20.96 -9.04 13.24
N GLN A 236 19.71 -9.14 13.69
CA GLN A 236 19.06 -8.10 14.48
C GLN A 236 19.66 -7.98 15.89
N GLN A 237 20.00 -9.10 16.54
CA GLN A 237 20.72 -9.11 17.82
C GLN A 237 22.14 -8.56 17.69
N GLN A 238 22.84 -8.92 16.61
CA GLN A 238 24.22 -8.48 16.37
C GLN A 238 24.28 -6.97 16.11
N GLN A 239 23.31 -6.43 15.35
CA GLN A 239 23.16 -4.98 15.16
C GLN A 239 22.84 -4.25 16.46
N LEU A 240 22.04 -4.85 17.34
CA LEU A 240 21.72 -4.26 18.65
C LEU A 240 22.97 -4.22 19.56
N GLY A 241 23.76 -5.30 19.57
CA GLY A 241 25.02 -5.37 20.31
C GLY A 241 26.04 -4.34 19.85
N GLU A 242 26.19 -4.15 18.53
CA GLU A 242 27.12 -3.14 17.97
C GLU A 242 26.72 -1.69 18.28
N VAL A 243 25.43 -1.41 18.51
CA VAL A 243 24.95 -0.08 18.91
C VAL A 243 25.24 0.16 20.39
N LEU A 244 24.99 -0.83 21.24
CA LEU A 244 25.26 -0.76 22.68
C LEU A 244 26.76 -0.67 23.00
N ASP A 245 27.62 -1.36 22.24
CA ASP A 245 29.09 -1.26 22.36
C ASP A 245 29.65 0.09 21.89
N LYS A 246 28.92 0.80 21.03
CA LYS A 246 29.28 2.15 20.60
C LYS A 246 28.86 3.20 21.63
N GLU A 247 27.70 3.04 22.28
CA GLU A 247 27.26 3.94 23.34
C GLU A 247 28.15 3.81 24.60
N SER A 248 28.53 2.59 24.99
CA SER A 248 29.45 2.37 26.12
C SER A 248 30.87 2.91 25.87
N ARG A 249 31.34 2.90 24.61
CA ARG A 249 32.63 3.51 24.23
C ARG A 249 32.62 5.03 24.22
N VAL A 250 31.46 5.68 24.10
CA VAL A 250 31.36 7.15 24.21
C VAL A 250 31.42 7.56 25.68
N GLU A 251 30.81 6.79 26.57
CA GLU A 251 30.75 7.07 28.01
C GLU A 251 32.12 6.92 28.72
N VAL A 252 32.98 5.99 28.27
CA VAL A 252 34.33 5.79 28.85
C VAL A 252 35.33 6.90 28.46
N VAL A 253 35.09 7.63 27.36
CA VAL A 253 36.00 8.69 26.89
C VAL A 253 35.81 10.00 27.68
N GLU A 254 34.64 10.23 28.29
CA GLU A 254 34.36 11.47 29.03
C GLU A 254 34.94 11.51 30.46
N VAL A 255 35.39 10.37 31.01
CA VAL A 255 35.80 10.27 32.43
C VAL A 255 37.33 10.46 32.65
N LEU A 256 38.14 10.51 31.59
CA LEU A 256 39.61 10.65 31.68
C LEU A 256 40.12 12.02 31.20
N SER A 257 39.72 13.10 31.87
CA SER A 257 40.40 14.40 31.72
C SER A 257 40.19 15.32 32.94
N SER A 258 40.87 15.05 34.06
CA SER A 258 41.19 16.10 35.04
C SER A 258 42.01 15.56 36.23
N GLU A 259 43.33 15.67 36.16
CA GLU A 259 44.16 15.91 37.35
C GLU A 259 45.30 16.90 37.00
N ASP A 260 45.54 17.80 37.96
CA ASP A 260 46.78 18.53 38.28
C ASP A 260 46.99 20.04 38.00
N GLU A 261 47.29 20.70 39.13
CA GLU A 261 48.01 21.95 39.42
C GLU A 261 47.32 23.34 39.47
N ALA A 262 46.79 23.63 40.67
CA ALA A 262 47.20 24.68 41.63
C ALA A 262 47.77 26.05 41.17
N GLY A 263 47.25 27.15 41.76
CA GLY A 263 47.97 28.45 41.74
C GLY A 263 47.25 29.74 42.18
N SER A 264 46.76 29.83 43.42
CA SER A 264 46.84 30.99 44.34
C SER A 264 46.35 32.43 43.99
N SER A 265 45.38 32.88 44.81
CA SER A 265 45.25 34.18 45.54
C SER A 265 44.26 35.26 45.05
N GLY A 266 43.33 35.64 45.96
CA GLY A 266 42.57 36.90 45.94
C GLY A 266 41.14 36.82 46.54
N VAL A 267 40.94 37.35 47.75
CA VAL A 267 39.74 37.28 48.63
C VAL A 267 38.66 38.38 48.30
N PRO A 268 37.48 38.53 49.00
CA PRO A 268 36.10 38.60 48.45
C PRO A 268 35.48 40.04 48.66
N PRO A 269 34.15 40.36 48.72
CA PRO A 269 32.95 39.50 48.85
C PRO A 269 31.60 39.93 48.22
N GLN A 270 30.62 39.03 48.43
CA GLN A 270 29.18 39.22 48.70
C GLN A 270 28.18 39.50 47.55
N GLY A 271 27.21 38.57 47.41
CA GLY A 271 25.80 38.91 47.18
C GLY A 271 25.00 38.08 46.18
N GLY A 272 24.30 37.04 46.67
CA GLY A 272 22.85 36.90 46.41
C GLY A 272 22.31 36.10 45.20
N ARG A 273 21.60 35.01 45.55
CA ARG A 273 20.28 34.52 45.06
C ARG A 273 20.15 33.72 43.74
N GLY A 274 19.59 32.52 43.91
CA GLY A 274 18.63 31.82 43.00
C GLY A 274 19.26 31.06 41.83
N ALA A 275 18.82 29.87 41.41
CA ALA A 275 17.63 29.09 41.69
C ALA A 275 17.85 27.60 41.34
N SER A 276 16.95 26.78 41.86
CA SER A 276 16.73 25.34 41.69
C SER A 276 16.78 24.81 40.24
N ALA A 277 17.34 23.61 40.08
CA ALA A 277 16.83 22.59 39.15
C ALA A 277 17.06 21.20 39.76
N ASP A 278 15.94 20.49 39.90
CA ASP A 278 15.74 19.26 40.67
C ASP A 278 16.22 18.02 39.92
N GLN A 279 16.73 17.06 40.69
CA GLN A 279 17.01 15.69 40.28
C GLN A 279 15.69 14.91 40.22
N GLN A 280 15.41 14.21 39.12
CA GLN A 280 14.69 12.91 39.11
C GLN A 280 14.47 12.44 37.68
N GLY A 281 15.27 11.46 37.26
CA GLY A 281 15.18 10.91 35.91
C GLY A 281 15.90 9.58 35.76
N VAL A 282 15.69 8.62 36.69
CA VAL A 282 16.17 7.24 36.50
C VAL A 282 15.26 6.12 37.03
N GLU A 283 14.14 6.40 37.71
CA GLU A 283 13.29 5.32 38.25
C GLU A 283 12.02 4.98 37.43
N GLY A 284 11.82 5.60 36.26
CA GLY A 284 10.63 5.39 35.43
C GLY A 284 10.70 4.22 34.43
N LEU A 285 11.89 3.73 34.07
CA LEU A 285 12.03 2.81 32.93
C LEU A 285 12.06 1.31 33.30
N LEU A 286 12.38 0.98 34.55
CA LEU A 286 12.46 -0.43 35.00
C LEU A 286 11.10 -1.02 35.41
N SER A 287 10.07 -0.19 35.63
CA SER A 287 8.71 -0.66 35.93
C SER A 287 7.90 -1.06 34.69
N PHE A 288 8.35 -0.72 33.48
CA PHE A 288 7.58 -0.99 32.25
C PHE A 288 7.88 -2.36 31.62
N LEU A 289 9.06 -2.94 31.89
CA LEU A 289 9.48 -4.22 31.30
C LEU A 289 9.04 -5.46 32.10
N HIS A 290 8.58 -5.32 33.34
CA HIS A 290 8.06 -6.46 34.12
C HIS A 290 6.52 -6.64 33.99
N ARG A 291 5.84 -5.83 33.15
CA ARG A 291 4.38 -5.90 32.96
C ARG A 291 3.92 -6.42 31.61
N LEU A 292 4.85 -6.86 30.76
CA LEU A 292 4.55 -7.46 29.44
C LEU A 292 4.86 -8.96 29.35
N ASP A 293 5.32 -9.59 30.43
CA ASP A 293 5.73 -11.01 30.42
C ASP A 293 4.74 -11.97 31.10
N LEU A 294 3.48 -11.55 31.34
CA LEU A 294 2.44 -12.38 31.97
C LEU A 294 1.07 -12.37 31.25
N ALA A 295 1.02 -12.12 29.94
CA ALA A 295 -0.23 -12.13 29.19
C ALA A 295 -0.23 -12.95 27.88
N GLU A 296 0.68 -13.92 27.72
CA GLU A 296 0.61 -14.91 26.63
C GLU A 296 0.91 -16.34 27.11
N THR A 297 0.25 -16.76 28.19
CA THR A 297 0.04 -18.19 28.48
C THR A 297 -1.43 -18.44 28.84
N ASP A 298 -2.27 -18.52 27.81
CA ASP A 298 -3.28 -19.58 27.56
C ASP A 298 -3.98 -19.33 26.21
#